data_AF-K4H9W8-F1
#
_entry.id   AF-K4H9W8-F1
#
_cell.length_a   1.000
_cell.length_b   1.000
_cell.length_c   1.000
_cell.angle_alpha   90.00
_cell.angle_beta   90.00
_cell.angle_gamma   90.00
#
_symmetry.space_group_name_H-M   'P 1'
#
loop_
_entity.id
_entity.type
_entity.pdbx_description
1 polymer ?
#
loop_
_entity_poly.entity_id
_entity_poly.type
_entity_poly.pdbx_seq_one_letter_code
_entity_poly.pdbx_strand_id
1 'polypeptide(L)'
;IAGLVKGAHAGQGLGNAFLSHISACDGIFHLLRSFDDDDITHIEGSVEPVRDIEIIHEELRLKDEEMIMPIIDKLEKVAVRGGDKKLKPEYDIMCKIKSWVIDEKKPVRFYHDWNDKEIDVLNKYLFLTSKPMIYLVNLSEKD
;
A
#
# COMPACT_ATOMS: atom_id res chain seq x y z
N ILE A 1 -6.25 -0.98 14.96
CA ILE A 1 -7.31 -1.26 13.96
C ILE A 1 -7.24 -2.76 13.66
N ALA A 2 -8.35 -3.51 13.67
CA ALA A 2 -8.33 -4.98 13.64
C ALA A 2 -8.29 -5.58 12.21
N GLY A 3 -7.45 -6.60 12.04
CA GLY A 3 -7.72 -7.75 11.16
C GLY A 3 -7.64 -7.54 9.65
N LEU A 4 -6.55 -6.95 9.13
CA LEU A 4 -6.22 -7.22 7.73
C LEU A 4 -5.72 -8.67 7.63
N VAL A 5 -6.24 -9.41 6.67
CA VAL A 5 -5.87 -10.80 6.40
C VAL A 5 -5.41 -10.91 4.95
N LYS A 6 -4.71 -12.00 4.61
CA LYS A 6 -4.41 -12.32 3.21
C LYS A 6 -5.70 -12.29 2.38
N GLY A 7 -5.67 -11.61 1.24
CA GLY A 7 -6.81 -11.45 0.34
C GLY A 7 -7.72 -10.25 0.64
N ALA A 8 -7.33 -9.36 1.56
CA ALA A 8 -8.09 -8.15 1.87
C ALA A 8 -8.26 -7.22 0.66
N HIS A 9 -7.23 -7.07 -0.19
CA HIS A 9 -7.29 -6.27 -1.42
C HIS A 9 -8.39 -6.74 -2.36
N ALA A 10 -8.54 -8.07 -2.51
CA ALA A 10 -9.52 -8.74 -3.37
C ALA A 10 -10.94 -8.80 -2.78
N GLY A 11 -11.19 -8.14 -1.63
CA GLY A 11 -12.52 -8.08 -1.02
C GLY A 11 -12.89 -9.26 -0.13
N GLN A 12 -11.94 -10.09 0.29
CA GLN A 12 -12.21 -11.12 1.29
C GLN A 12 -12.38 -10.50 2.69
N GLY A 13 -13.45 -10.90 3.38
CA GLY A 13 -13.76 -10.44 4.74
C GLY A 13 -14.06 -8.93 4.84
N LEU A 14 -13.74 -8.34 5.99
CA LEU A 14 -13.91 -6.89 6.24
C LEU A 14 -12.74 -6.04 5.70
N GLY A 15 -11.76 -6.66 5.03
CA GLY A 15 -10.49 -6.04 4.62
C GLY A 15 -10.64 -4.87 3.65
N ASN A 16 -11.57 -4.93 2.69
CA ASN A 16 -11.76 -3.83 1.74
C ASN A 16 -12.34 -2.56 2.38
N ALA A 17 -13.24 -2.71 3.37
CA ALA A 17 -13.73 -1.57 4.15
C ALA A 17 -12.59 -0.93 4.96
N PHE A 18 -11.69 -1.76 5.50
CA PHE A 18 -10.51 -1.30 6.23
C PHE A 18 -9.55 -0.52 5.33
N LEU A 19 -9.24 -1.02 4.12
CA LEU A 19 -8.38 -0.33 3.17
C LEU A 19 -8.94 1.06 2.80
N SER A 20 -10.27 1.17 2.64
CA SER A 20 -10.95 2.46 2.44
C SER A 20 -10.73 3.44 3.59
N HIS A 21 -10.74 2.96 4.85
CA HIS A 21 -10.42 3.80 6.00
C HIS A 21 -8.96 4.25 6.01
N ILE A 22 -8.00 3.38 5.64
CA ILE A 22 -6.59 3.79 5.53
C ILE A 22 -6.42 4.87 4.47
N SER A 23 -7.14 4.80 3.35
CA SER A 23 -7.09 5.82 2.29
C SER A 23 -7.39 7.22 2.82
N ALA A 24 -8.26 7.34 3.82
CA ALA A 24 -8.66 8.60 4.45
C ALA A 24 -7.69 9.13 5.52
N CYS A 25 -6.61 8.41 5.82
CA CYS A 25 -5.60 8.82 6.82
C CYS A 25 -4.28 9.22 6.14
N ASP A 26 -3.50 10.07 6.78
CA ASP A 26 -2.18 10.50 6.23
C ASP A 26 -1.02 9.62 6.70
N GLY A 27 -1.23 8.74 7.67
CA GLY A 27 -0.19 7.88 8.24
C GLY A 27 -0.77 6.64 8.90
N ILE A 28 0.09 5.66 9.16
CA ILE A 28 -0.30 4.35 9.69
C ILE A 28 0.49 4.05 10.96
N PHE A 29 -0.21 3.81 12.06
CA PHE A 29 0.36 3.13 13.22
C PHE A 29 0.14 1.62 13.06
N HIS A 30 1.22 0.90 12.74
CA HIS A 30 1.19 -0.55 12.58
C HIS A 30 1.49 -1.22 13.92
N LEU A 31 0.42 -1.59 14.63
CA LEU A 31 0.52 -2.37 15.86
C LEU A 31 0.88 -3.82 15.53
N LEU A 32 1.91 -4.34 16.19
CA LEU A 32 2.42 -5.70 16.06
C LEU A 32 2.26 -6.41 17.39
N ARG A 33 1.75 -7.64 17.38
CA ARG A 33 1.71 -8.50 18.56
C ARG A 33 3.05 -9.24 18.63
N SER A 34 3.79 -9.07 19.72
CA SER A 34 5.06 -9.76 19.97
C SER A 34 5.06 -10.48 21.32
N PHE A 35 3.91 -11.01 21.73
CA PHE A 35 3.74 -11.85 22.90
C PHE A 35 2.75 -12.97 22.62
N ASP A 36 2.99 -14.13 23.24
CA ASP A 36 2.08 -15.26 23.23
C ASP A 36 1.08 -15.14 24.40
N ASP A 37 -0.18 -15.46 24.12
CA ASP A 37 -1.26 -15.51 25.11
C ASP A 37 -2.26 -16.56 24.64
N ASP A 38 -2.40 -17.63 25.41
CA ASP A 38 -3.23 -18.80 25.12
C ASP A 38 -4.73 -18.45 25.06
N ASP A 39 -5.14 -17.34 25.70
CA ASP A 39 -6.53 -16.86 25.69
C ASP A 39 -6.87 -16.05 24.43
N ILE A 40 -5.88 -15.70 23.60
CA ILE A 40 -6.07 -14.86 22.40
C ILE A 40 -5.60 -15.60 21.14
N THR A 41 -6.55 -16.08 20.35
CA THR A 41 -6.27 -16.72 19.06
C THR A 41 -5.70 -15.74 18.03
N HIS A 42 -4.61 -16.14 17.38
CA HIS A 42 -4.01 -15.39 16.27
C HIS A 42 -4.64 -15.81 14.94
N ILE A 43 -4.90 -14.85 14.04
CA ILE A 43 -5.62 -15.10 12.78
C ILE A 43 -4.86 -16.09 11.88
N GLU A 44 -3.53 -15.98 11.81
CA GLU A 44 -2.68 -16.92 11.07
C GLU A 44 -2.34 -18.20 11.88
N GLY A 45 -2.95 -18.40 13.06
CA GLY A 45 -2.77 -19.59 13.90
C GLY A 45 -1.52 -19.60 14.79
N SER A 46 -0.52 -18.77 14.49
CA SER A 46 0.65 -18.52 15.35
C SER A 46 1.00 -17.02 15.36
N VAL A 47 1.66 -16.54 16.42
CA VAL A 47 2.19 -15.17 16.48
C VAL A 47 3.54 -15.16 15.76
N GLU A 48 3.64 -14.41 14.65
CA GLU A 48 4.89 -14.27 13.89
C GLU A 48 4.97 -12.86 13.31
N PRO A 49 5.54 -11.88 14.06
CA PRO A 49 5.43 -10.46 13.71
C PRO A 49 5.97 -10.13 12.32
N VAL A 50 7.05 -10.79 11.90
CA VAL A 50 7.67 -10.57 10.58
C VAL A 50 6.73 -10.96 9.45
N ARG A 51 6.14 -12.17 9.53
CA ARG A 51 5.15 -12.64 8.55
C ARG A 51 3.95 -11.72 8.50
N ASP A 52 3.48 -11.27 9.67
CA ASP A 52 2.30 -10.40 9.74
C ASP A 52 2.56 -9.03 9.09
N ILE A 53 3.76 -8.44 9.29
CA ILE A 53 4.18 -7.22 8.58
C ILE A 53 4.17 -7.43 7.07
N GLU A 54 4.75 -8.54 6.60
CA GLU A 54 4.84 -8.86 5.17
C GLU A 54 3.46 -8.97 4.53
N ILE A 55 2.51 -9.62 5.23
CA ILE A 55 1.12 -9.72 4.78
C ILE A 55 0.52 -8.32 4.63
N ILE A 56 0.60 -7.48 5.65
CA ILE A 56 0.04 -6.11 5.59
C ILE A 56 0.68 -5.33 4.44
N HIS A 57 2.00 -5.37 4.30
CA HIS A 57 2.71 -4.65 3.25
C HIS A 57 2.28 -5.09 1.85
N GLU A 58 2.14 -6.40 1.63
CA GLU A 58 1.72 -6.95 0.34
C GLU A 58 0.27 -6.57 0.03
N GLU A 59 -0.64 -6.63 1.00
CA GLU A 59 -2.04 -6.23 0.80
C GLU A 59 -2.19 -4.74 0.45
N LEU A 60 -1.40 -3.86 1.08
CA LEU A 60 -1.36 -2.43 0.73
C LEU A 60 -0.81 -2.23 -0.69
N ARG A 61 0.25 -2.96 -1.06
CA ARG A 61 0.87 -2.88 -2.39
C ARG A 61 -0.08 -3.37 -3.48
N LEU A 62 -0.75 -4.49 -3.26
CA LEU A 62 -1.73 -5.05 -4.18
C LEU A 62 -2.91 -4.09 -4.37
N LYS A 63 -3.32 -3.38 -3.31
CA LYS A 63 -4.34 -2.35 -3.46
C LYS A 63 -3.88 -1.16 -4.30
N ASP A 64 -2.63 -0.74 -4.15
CA ASP A 64 -2.05 0.29 -5.01
C ASP A 64 -1.94 -0.19 -6.47
N GLU A 65 -1.56 -1.44 -6.69
CA GLU A 65 -1.53 -2.08 -8.02
C GLU A 65 -2.90 -2.04 -8.72
N GLU A 66 -3.97 -2.40 -8.00
CA GLU A 66 -5.35 -2.27 -8.48
C GLU A 66 -5.73 -0.84 -8.86
N MET A 67 -5.20 0.17 -8.16
CA MET A 67 -5.44 1.58 -8.47
C MET A 67 -4.62 2.09 -9.65
N ILE A 68 -3.34 1.69 -9.73
CA ILE A 68 -2.38 2.15 -10.74
C ILE A 68 -2.80 1.72 -12.15
N MET A 69 -3.23 0.47 -12.32
CA MET A 69 -3.56 -0.10 -13.63
C MET A 69 -4.62 0.69 -14.41
N PRO A 70 -5.84 0.95 -13.88
CA PRO A 70 -6.86 1.70 -14.61
C PRO A 70 -6.47 3.17 -14.86
N ILE A 71 -5.64 3.76 -14.00
CA ILE A 71 -5.11 5.11 -14.18
C ILE A 71 -4.20 5.16 -15.41
N ILE A 72 -3.26 4.21 -15.51
CA ILE A 72 -2.33 4.13 -16.64
C ILE A 72 -3.08 3.86 -17.94
N ASP A 73 -4.03 2.94 -17.96
CA ASP A 73 -4.83 2.64 -19.14
C ASP A 73 -5.58 3.88 -19.67
N LYS A 74 -6.11 4.70 -18.76
CA LYS A 74 -6.78 5.95 -19.11
C LYS A 74 -5.77 6.97 -19.66
N LEU A 75 -4.64 7.14 -18.99
CA LEU A 75 -3.59 8.07 -19.41
C LEU A 75 -2.98 7.66 -20.76
N GLU A 76 -2.75 6.37 -21.01
CA GLU A 76 -2.24 5.88 -22.29
C GLU A 76 -3.19 6.24 -23.44
N LYS A 77 -4.49 5.99 -23.25
CA LYS A 77 -5.52 6.29 -24.26
C LYS A 77 -5.56 7.77 -24.61
N VAL A 78 -5.46 8.67 -23.63
CA VAL A 78 -5.59 10.12 -23.88
C VAL A 78 -4.26 10.76 -24.26
N ALA A 79 -3.18 10.48 -23.52
CA ALA A 79 -1.89 11.13 -23.70
C ALA A 79 -1.10 10.56 -24.89
N VAL A 80 -1.08 9.23 -25.04
CA VAL A 80 -0.27 8.56 -26.07
C VAL A 80 -1.09 8.39 -27.35
N ARG A 81 -2.24 7.73 -27.27
CA ARG A 81 -3.08 7.44 -28.45
C ARG A 81 -3.85 8.67 -28.92
N GLY A 82 -4.37 9.48 -27.99
CA GLY A 82 -5.07 10.74 -28.27
C GLY A 82 -4.15 11.93 -28.55
N GLY A 83 -2.85 11.80 -28.30
CA GLY A 83 -1.85 12.82 -28.61
C GLY A 83 -1.84 14.05 -27.69
N ASP A 84 -2.47 13.98 -26.52
CA ASP A 84 -2.43 15.08 -25.55
C ASP A 84 -1.06 15.21 -24.87
N LYS A 85 -0.25 16.13 -25.40
CA LYS A 85 1.10 16.42 -24.90
C LYS A 85 1.13 16.94 -23.47
N LYS A 86 0.03 17.47 -22.93
CA LYS A 86 -0.02 17.97 -21.54
C LYS A 86 -0.04 16.84 -20.52
N LEU A 87 -0.65 15.70 -20.88
CA LEU A 87 -0.78 14.53 -20.00
C LEU A 87 0.37 13.53 -20.17
N LYS A 88 1.18 13.68 -21.22
CA LYS A 88 2.32 12.79 -21.49
C LYS A 88 3.33 12.71 -20.32
N PRO A 89 3.72 13.83 -19.66
CA PRO A 89 4.59 13.74 -18.49
C PRO A 89 3.98 12.95 -17.33
N GLU A 90 2.69 13.13 -17.05
CA GLU A 90 1.98 12.39 -15.99
C GLU A 90 1.93 10.88 -16.30
N TYR A 91 1.68 10.52 -17.57
CA TYR A 91 1.74 9.14 -18.04
C TYR A 91 3.14 8.52 -17.83
N ASP A 92 4.20 9.20 -18.23
CA ASP A 92 5.57 8.68 -18.12
C ASP A 92 5.98 8.47 -16.64
N ILE A 93 5.57 9.38 -15.76
CA ILE A 93 5.76 9.26 -14.31
C ILE A 93 4.96 8.07 -13.76
N MET A 94 3.70 7.91 -14.17
CA MET A 94 2.88 6.77 -13.77
C MET A 94 3.46 5.43 -14.25
N CYS A 95 4.09 5.38 -15.42
CA CYS A 95 4.84 4.20 -15.87
C CYS A 95 6.05 3.89 -14.97
N LYS A 96 6.78 4.91 -14.52
CA LYS A 96 7.86 4.75 -13.53
C LYS A 96 7.33 4.20 -12.21
N ILE A 97 6.20 4.74 -11.71
CA ILE A 97 5.54 4.26 -10.48
C ILE A 97 5.11 2.79 -10.63
N LYS A 98 4.48 2.42 -11.76
CA LYS A 98 4.13 1.04 -12.08
C LYS A 98 5.33 0.11 -12.03
N SER A 99 6.44 0.51 -12.64
CA SER A 99 7.66 -0.31 -12.65
C SER A 99 8.17 -0.57 -11.22
N TRP A 100 8.12 0.43 -10.34
CA TRP A 100 8.53 0.27 -8.94
C TRP A 100 7.54 -0.55 -8.09
N VAL A 101 6.25 -0.26 -8.20
CA VAL A 101 5.24 -0.85 -7.29
C VAL A 101 4.82 -2.24 -7.72
N ILE A 102 4.72 -2.47 -9.03
CA ILE A 102 4.19 -3.71 -9.61
C ILE A 102 5.34 -4.63 -10.02
N ASP A 103 6.27 -4.14 -10.86
CA ASP A 103 7.30 -5.00 -11.44
C ASP A 103 8.39 -5.35 -10.41
N GLU A 104 8.82 -4.36 -9.61
CA GLU A 104 9.81 -4.54 -8.53
C GLU A 104 9.17 -4.96 -7.19
N LYS A 105 7.85 -4.93 -7.09
CA LYS A 105 7.06 -5.23 -5.88
C LYS A 105 7.46 -4.42 -4.64
N LYS A 106 7.75 -3.13 -4.80
CA LYS A 106 8.20 -2.27 -3.68
C LYS A 106 7.19 -1.16 -3.34
N PRO A 107 6.94 -0.89 -2.03
CA PRO A 107 6.16 0.26 -1.58
C PRO A 107 6.68 1.59 -2.15
N VAL A 108 5.76 2.51 -2.50
CA VAL A 108 6.09 3.85 -3.02
C VAL A 108 7.07 4.60 -2.10
N ARG A 109 6.86 4.53 -0.79
CA ARG A 109 7.67 5.24 0.23
C ARG A 109 9.14 4.82 0.29
N PHE A 110 9.52 3.70 -0.30
CA PHE A 110 10.91 3.21 -0.29
C PHE A 110 11.72 3.61 -1.51
N TYR A 111 11.13 4.31 -2.47
CA TYR A 111 11.90 4.89 -3.56
C TYR A 111 12.40 6.27 -3.14
N HIS A 112 13.73 6.43 -3.05
CA HIS A 112 14.36 7.63 -2.49
C HIS A 112 14.58 8.76 -3.51
N ASP A 113 14.47 8.46 -4.81
CA ASP A 113 14.87 9.37 -5.90
C ASP A 113 13.66 9.96 -6.65
N TRP A 114 12.55 10.19 -5.96
CA TRP A 114 11.42 10.93 -6.54
C TRP A 114 11.80 12.41 -6.66
N ASN A 115 11.64 12.98 -7.86
CA ASN A 115 11.76 14.43 -8.03
C ASN A 115 10.44 15.17 -7.71
N ASP A 116 10.50 16.49 -7.58
CA ASP A 116 9.33 17.32 -7.19
C ASP A 116 8.10 17.09 -8.08
N LYS A 117 8.28 16.95 -9.39
CA LYS A 117 7.16 16.71 -10.32
C LYS A 117 6.56 15.32 -10.14
N GLU A 118 7.39 14.33 -9.82
CA GLU A 118 6.94 12.97 -9.53
C GLU A 118 6.17 12.93 -8.21
N ILE A 119 6.62 13.67 -7.21
CA ILE A 119 5.93 13.83 -5.92
C ILE A 119 4.56 14.49 -6.12
N ASP A 120 4.45 15.53 -6.96
CA ASP A 120 3.17 16.16 -7.28
C ASP A 120 2.16 15.18 -7.89
N VAL A 121 2.62 14.29 -8.77
CA VAL A 121 1.78 13.23 -9.36
C VAL A 121 1.40 12.18 -8.31
N LEU A 122 2.33 11.75 -7.45
CA LEU A 122 2.04 10.82 -6.35
C LEU A 122 0.97 11.37 -5.40
N ASN A 123 1.08 12.64 -5.02
CA ASN A 123 0.15 13.32 -4.12
C ASN A 123 -1.26 13.49 -4.71
N LYS A 124 -1.41 13.44 -6.04
CA LYS A 124 -2.72 13.43 -6.71
C LYS A 124 -3.49 12.14 -6.46
N TYR A 125 -2.80 11.01 -6.33
CA TYR A 125 -3.41 9.68 -6.24
C TYR A 125 -3.44 9.10 -4.83
N LEU A 126 -2.59 9.59 -3.92
CA LEU A 126 -2.61 9.23 -2.49
C LEU A 126 -2.53 7.71 -2.23
N PHE A 127 -1.63 7.03 -2.94
CA PHE A 127 -1.37 5.59 -2.79
C PHE A 127 -1.14 5.18 -1.33
N LEU A 128 -1.65 4.02 -0.93
CA LEU A 128 -1.55 3.53 0.45
C LEU A 128 -0.10 3.30 0.88
N THR A 129 0.73 2.81 -0.03
CA THR A 129 2.16 2.56 0.22
C THR A 129 3.02 3.82 0.22
N SER A 130 2.44 4.99 -0.06
CA SER A 130 3.13 6.28 0.09
C SER A 130 3.09 6.82 1.54
N LYS A 131 2.09 6.41 2.32
CA LYS A 131 1.86 6.94 3.67
C LYS A 131 3.00 6.58 4.62
N PRO A 132 3.49 7.48 5.50
CA PRO A 132 4.43 7.11 6.56
C PRO A 132 3.82 6.05 7.49
N MET A 133 4.68 5.18 8.02
CA MET A 133 4.29 4.09 8.92
C MET A 133 5.17 4.09 10.17
N ILE A 134 4.54 3.95 11.33
CA ILE A 134 5.21 3.79 12.63
C ILE A 134 4.84 2.42 13.19
N TYR A 135 5.83 1.58 13.45
CA TYR A 135 5.63 0.28 14.07
C TYR A 135 5.50 0.43 15.59
N LEU A 136 4.41 -0.10 16.13
CA LEU A 136 4.17 -0.19 17.57
C LEU A 136 4.25 -1.66 17.95
N VAL A 137 5.36 -2.06 18.57
CA VAL A 137 5.55 -3.44 19.01
C VAL A 137 4.92 -3.59 20.39
N ASN A 138 3.84 -4.37 20.47
CA ASN A 138 3.16 -4.68 21.72
C ASN A 138 3.80 -5.91 22.36
N LEU A 139 4.33 -5.74 23.56
CA LEU A 139 5.02 -6.76 24.36
C LEU A 139 4.20 -7.03 25.63
N SER A 140 4.44 -8.19 26.27
CA SER A 140 3.91 -8.41 27.61
C SER A 140 4.70 -7.58 28.62
N GLU A 141 4.16 -7.36 29.82
CA GLU A 141 4.90 -6.66 30.89
C GLU A 141 6.22 -7.37 31.27
N LYS A 142 6.35 -8.66 30.95
CA LYS A 142 7.50 -9.49 31.31
C LYS A 142 8.60 -9.51 30.25
N ASP A 143 8.33 -9.02 29.05
CA ASP A 143 9.23 -8.99 27.89
C ASP A 143 9.80 -7.59 27.65
#